data_AF-A0A5R1NPF8-F1
#
_entry.id   AF-A0A5R1NPF8-F1
#
_cell.length_a   1.000
_cell.length_b   1.000
_cell.length_c   1.000
_cell.angle_alpha   90.00
_cell.angle_beta   90.00
_cell.angle_gamma   90.00
#
_symmetry.space_group_name_H-M   'P 1'
#
loop_
_entity.id
_entity.type
_entity.pdbx_description
1 polymer ?
#
loop_
_entity_poly.entity_id
_entity_poly.type
_entity_poly.pdbx_seq_one_letter_code
_entity_poly.pdbx_strand_id
1 'polypeptide(L)'
;MIKLPEDVRPHVFADFDVTPDRVKAFAIELPDVQRRVRAELRHRVADESMTIEFALVGLMLALLGFIVAPANPIHLEDMPLLSSFIFGAILAVVGLVILSPFAYGLYARHERRARAIVWLAAFDDEMSRRQNMRKQESWFRRGTHKYCSQD
;
A
#
# COMPACT_ATOMS: atom_id res chain seq x y z
N MET A 1 -15.93 -5.39 2.11
CA MET A 1 -14.72 -5.74 2.88
C MET A 1 -14.62 -7.26 2.89
N ILE A 2 -13.74 -7.84 2.08
CA ILE A 2 -13.59 -9.30 2.01
C ILE A 2 -13.07 -9.76 3.37
N LYS A 3 -13.81 -10.65 4.05
CA LYS A 3 -13.32 -11.24 5.31
C LYS A 3 -12.15 -12.12 4.95
N LEU A 4 -10.96 -11.78 5.47
CA LEU A 4 -9.79 -12.63 5.31
C LEU A 4 -10.05 -13.98 5.98
N PRO A 5 -9.54 -15.08 5.39
CA PRO A 5 -9.52 -16.38 6.05
C PRO A 5 -8.88 -16.29 7.44
N GLU A 6 -9.40 -17.02 8.43
CA GLU A 6 -8.94 -16.92 9.82
C GLU A 6 -7.46 -17.29 10.01
N ASP A 7 -6.93 -18.15 9.14
CA ASP A 7 -5.52 -18.56 9.09
C ASP A 7 -4.58 -17.48 8.51
N VAL A 8 -5.11 -16.54 7.72
CA VAL A 8 -4.33 -15.47 7.07
C VAL A 8 -4.26 -14.22 7.93
N ARG A 9 -5.34 -13.91 8.68
CA ARG A 9 -5.45 -12.69 9.50
C ARG A 9 -4.28 -12.44 10.46
N PRO A 10 -3.71 -13.45 11.16
CA PRO A 10 -2.64 -13.23 12.12
C PRO A 10 -1.34 -12.70 11.50
N HIS A 11 -1.14 -12.95 10.21
CA HIS A 11 0.10 -12.65 9.48
C HIS A 11 -0.04 -11.45 8.52
N VAL A 12 -1.20 -10.78 8.54
CA VAL A 12 -1.47 -9.57 7.77
C VAL A 12 -1.58 -8.39 8.72
N PHE A 13 -0.42 -7.77 8.98
CA PHE A 13 -0.30 -6.70 9.97
C PHE A 13 -0.77 -5.35 9.43
N ALA A 14 -1.33 -4.54 10.33
CA ALA A 14 -1.76 -3.17 10.06
C ALA A 14 -0.66 -2.14 10.34
N ASP A 15 0.53 -2.56 10.74
CA ASP A 15 1.67 -1.70 11.05
C ASP A 15 2.83 -1.92 10.09
N PHE A 16 3.87 -1.10 10.24
CA PHE A 16 5.16 -1.24 9.55
C PHE A 16 6.23 -1.88 10.44
N ASP A 17 5.86 -2.34 11.63
CA ASP A 17 6.81 -2.81 12.65
C ASP A 17 7.16 -4.28 12.41
N VAL A 18 8.15 -4.45 11.52
CA VAL A 18 8.69 -5.76 11.17
C VAL A 18 9.66 -6.22 12.24
N THR A 19 9.18 -7.08 13.14
CA THR A 19 10.01 -7.70 14.17
C THR A 19 10.47 -9.10 13.75
N PRO A 20 11.69 -9.53 14.15
CA PRO A 20 12.19 -10.87 13.84
C PRO A 20 11.27 -12.00 14.32
N ASP A 21 10.58 -11.80 15.44
CA ASP A 21 9.70 -12.81 16.02
C ASP A 21 8.44 -13.02 15.18
N ARG A 22 7.83 -11.94 14.67
CA ARG A 22 6.67 -12.03 13.76
C ARG A 22 7.03 -12.72 12.45
N VAL A 23 8.21 -12.38 11.90
CA VAL A 23 8.71 -12.98 10.65
C VAL A 23 9.04 -14.46 10.85
N LYS A 24 9.65 -14.84 11.98
CA LYS A 24 9.89 -16.24 12.34
C LYS A 24 8.60 -17.02 12.59
N ALA A 25 7.61 -16.42 13.24
CA ALA A 25 6.31 -17.03 13.48
C ALA A 25 5.63 -17.41 12.15
N PHE A 26 5.61 -16.49 11.19
CA PHE A 26 5.13 -16.78 9.83
C PHE A 26 5.93 -17.90 9.14
N ALA A 27 7.25 -17.92 9.31
CA ALA A 27 8.11 -18.92 8.68
C ALA A 27 7.97 -20.35 9.26
N ILE A 28 7.28 -20.51 10.40
CA ILE A 28 6.98 -21.81 11.03
C ILE A 28 5.62 -22.35 10.57
N GLU A 29 4.76 -21.50 10.01
CA GLU A 29 3.42 -21.88 9.54
C GLU A 29 3.42 -22.91 8.42
N LEU A 30 2.26 -23.54 8.22
CA LEU A 30 2.02 -24.48 7.13
C LEU A 30 2.29 -23.81 5.75
N PRO A 31 2.86 -24.55 4.78
CA PRO A 31 3.13 -24.01 3.44
C PRO A 31 1.90 -23.41 2.74
N ASP A 32 0.72 -23.97 2.99
CA ASP A 32 -0.54 -23.47 2.41
C ASP A 32 -0.96 -22.13 3.02
N VAL A 33 -0.72 -21.90 4.31
CA VAL A 33 -0.93 -20.61 4.97
C VAL A 33 0.05 -19.59 4.42
N GLN A 34 1.32 -19.96 4.28
CA GLN A 34 2.35 -19.09 3.71
C GLN A 34 2.01 -18.64 2.27
N ARG A 35 1.51 -19.56 1.44
CA ARG A 35 1.07 -19.24 0.08
C ARG A 35 -0.13 -18.28 0.07
N ARG A 36 -1.12 -18.53 0.93
CA ARG A 36 -2.32 -17.68 1.02
C ARG A 36 -2.00 -16.27 1.51
N VAL A 37 -1.18 -16.13 2.55
CA VAL A 37 -0.73 -14.83 3.06
C VAL A 37 0.04 -14.07 1.98
N ARG A 38 0.98 -14.70 1.27
CA ARG A 38 1.73 -14.05 0.18
C ARG A 38 0.83 -13.67 -1.00
N ALA A 39 -0.14 -14.51 -1.35
CA ALA A 39 -1.10 -14.21 -2.41
C ALA A 39 -1.96 -12.98 -2.06
N GLU A 40 -2.44 -12.91 -0.81
CA GLU A 40 -3.19 -11.77 -0.29
C GLU A 40 -2.34 -10.48 -0.26
N LEU A 41 -1.09 -10.56 0.21
CA LEU A 41 -0.19 -9.42 0.19
C LEU A 41 0.09 -8.95 -1.24
N ARG A 42 0.33 -9.86 -2.19
CA ARG A 42 0.51 -9.52 -3.61
C ARG A 42 -0.73 -8.90 -4.22
N HIS A 43 -1.92 -9.39 -3.88
CA HIS A 43 -3.17 -8.77 -4.31
C HIS A 43 -3.26 -7.32 -3.83
N ARG A 44 -2.89 -7.04 -2.57
CA ARG A 44 -2.85 -5.67 -2.03
C ARG A 44 -1.77 -4.78 -2.65
N VAL A 45 -0.66 -5.36 -3.08
CA VAL A 45 0.40 -4.65 -3.81
C VAL A 45 -0.07 -4.28 -5.22
N ALA A 46 -0.83 -5.17 -5.86
CA ALA A 46 -1.38 -5.03 -7.20
C ALA A 46 -2.67 -4.21 -7.27
N ASP A 47 -3.22 -3.78 -6.13
CA ASP A 47 -4.38 -2.89 -6.06
C ASP A 47 -3.97 -1.47 -6.52
N GLU A 48 -3.82 -1.33 -7.83
CA GLU A 48 -3.37 -0.12 -8.52
C GLU A 48 -4.59 0.66 -9.02
N SER A 49 -5.53 0.96 -8.12
CA SER A 49 -6.73 1.76 -8.42
C SER A 49 -6.43 3.26 -8.62
N MET A 50 -5.16 3.68 -8.48
CA MET A 50 -4.74 5.09 -8.49
C MET A 50 -5.21 5.84 -9.74
N THR A 51 -5.15 5.22 -10.92
CA THR A 51 -5.41 5.89 -12.19
C THR A 51 -6.85 6.38 -12.31
N ILE A 52 -7.82 5.60 -11.83
CA ILE A 52 -9.25 5.95 -11.90
C ILE A 52 -9.58 7.07 -10.90
N GLU A 53 -8.97 7.04 -9.72
CA GLU A 53 -9.21 8.03 -8.68
C GLU A 53 -8.60 9.39 -9.02
N PHE A 54 -7.39 9.42 -9.59
CA PHE A 54 -6.80 10.66 -10.11
C PHE A 54 -7.58 11.22 -11.30
N ALA A 55 -8.12 10.38 -12.18
CA ALA A 55 -8.99 10.81 -13.27
C ALA A 55 -10.29 11.44 -12.75
N LEU A 56 -10.90 10.86 -11.71
CA LEU A 56 -12.09 11.42 -11.05
C LEU A 56 -11.79 12.74 -10.34
N VAL A 57 -10.66 12.85 -9.65
CA VAL A 57 -10.21 14.10 -9.02
C VAL A 57 -9.95 15.17 -10.09
N GLY A 58 -9.27 14.82 -11.18
CA GLY A 58 -9.04 15.72 -12.31
C GLY A 58 -10.33 16.18 -12.97
N LEU A 59 -11.29 15.27 -13.18
CA LEU A 59 -12.62 15.58 -13.71
C LEU A 59 -13.41 16.51 -12.78
N MET A 60 -13.37 16.26 -11.47
CA MET A 60 -14.01 17.11 -10.46
C MET A 60 -13.39 18.51 -10.43
N LEU A 61 -12.06 18.61 -10.49
CA LEU A 61 -11.35 19.89 -10.58
C LEU A 61 -11.70 20.64 -11.86
N ALA A 62 -11.82 19.95 -13.00
CA ALA A 62 -12.22 20.54 -14.27
C ALA A 62 -13.67 21.04 -14.23
N LEU A 63 -14.60 20.26 -13.65
CA LEU A 63 -15.99 20.69 -13.45
C LEU A 63 -16.12 21.86 -12.48
N LEU A 64 -15.33 21.87 -11.40
CA LEU A 64 -15.29 22.99 -10.47
C LEU A 64 -14.76 24.24 -11.17
N GLY A 65 -13.67 24.11 -11.94
CA GLY A 65 -13.14 25.17 -12.80
C GLY A 65 -14.18 25.68 -13.80
N PHE A 66 -15.01 24.81 -14.37
CA PHE A 66 -16.07 25.19 -15.31
C PHE A 66 -17.26 25.89 -14.62
N ILE A 67 -17.70 25.43 -13.45
CA ILE A 67 -18.80 26.04 -12.69
C ILE A 67 -18.39 27.42 -12.13
N VAL A 68 -17.12 27.54 -11.77
CA VAL A 68 -16.53 28.75 -11.18
C VAL A 68 -16.01 29.69 -12.26
N ALA A 69 -15.76 29.20 -13.48
CA ALA A 69 -15.45 30.02 -14.63
C ALA A 69 -16.63 30.97 -14.86
N PRO A 70 -16.42 32.27 -14.71
CA PRO A 70 -17.52 33.20 -14.82
C PRO A 70 -17.97 33.25 -16.28
N ALA A 71 -19.27 33.05 -16.53
CA ALA A 71 -19.86 33.12 -17.87
C ALA A 71 -19.70 34.50 -18.53
N ASN A 72 -19.40 35.53 -17.71
CA ASN A 72 -19.01 36.86 -18.13
C ASN A 72 -17.60 37.16 -17.60
N PRO A 73 -16.71 37.84 -18.36
CA PRO A 73 -15.41 38.23 -17.83
C PRO A 73 -15.61 39.12 -16.60
N ILE A 74 -15.20 38.64 -15.43
CA ILE A 74 -15.16 39.48 -14.23
C ILE A 74 -14.10 40.54 -14.49
N HIS A 75 -14.50 41.81 -14.60
CA HIS A 75 -13.54 42.91 -14.58
C HIS A 75 -13.06 43.08 -13.14
N LEU A 76 -11.87 42.53 -12.87
CA LEU A 76 -11.24 42.57 -11.54
C LEU A 76 -10.95 44.00 -11.05
N GLU A 77 -11.05 45.00 -11.93
CA GLU A 77 -10.77 46.41 -11.63
C GLU A 77 -11.82 47.05 -10.69
N ASP A 78 -13.07 46.56 -10.67
CA ASP A 78 -14.17 47.15 -9.87
C ASP A 78 -14.57 46.32 -8.64
N MET A 79 -13.93 45.16 -8.42
CA MET A 79 -14.26 44.28 -7.29
C MET A 79 -13.46 44.68 -6.05
N PRO A 80 -14.11 45.06 -4.92
CA PRO A 80 -13.38 45.34 -3.70
C PRO A 80 -12.58 44.11 -3.26
N LEU A 81 -11.30 44.30 -2.92
CA LEU A 81 -10.34 43.28 -2.47
C LEU A 81 -10.92 42.30 -1.44
N LEU A 82 -11.85 42.77 -0.61
CA LEU A 82 -12.52 41.97 0.40
C LEU A 82 -13.44 40.89 -0.23
N SER A 83 -14.19 41.25 -1.28
CA SER A 83 -15.11 40.34 -1.96
C SER A 83 -14.39 39.24 -2.74
N SER A 84 -13.27 39.56 -3.39
CA SER A 84 -12.45 38.56 -4.09
C SER A 84 -11.80 37.58 -3.12
N PHE A 85 -11.34 38.06 -1.96
CA PHE A 85 -10.80 37.22 -0.89
C PHE A 85 -11.87 36.28 -0.30
N ILE A 86 -13.07 36.79 -0.02
CA ILE A 86 -14.19 35.99 0.49
C ILE A 86 -14.61 34.91 -0.52
N PHE A 87 -14.74 35.28 -1.81
CA PHE A 87 -15.11 34.33 -2.85
C PHE A 87 -14.05 33.24 -3.04
N GLY A 88 -12.75 33.62 -3.03
CA GLY A 88 -11.64 32.67 -3.05
C GLY A 88 -11.62 31.74 -1.85
N ALA A 89 -11.91 32.26 -0.65
CA ALA A 89 -11.98 31.45 0.57
C ALA A 89 -13.14 30.44 0.52
N ILE A 90 -14.32 30.85 0.05
CA ILE A 90 -15.47 29.95 -0.12
C ILE A 90 -15.14 28.84 -1.11
N LEU A 91 -14.54 29.18 -2.26
CA LEU A 91 -14.10 28.20 -3.25
C LEU A 91 -13.07 27.22 -2.69
N ALA A 92 -12.09 27.72 -1.93
CA ALA A 92 -11.10 26.88 -1.29
C ALA A 92 -11.73 25.90 -0.29
N VAL A 93 -12.66 26.37 0.54
CA VAL A 93 -13.38 25.52 1.51
C VAL A 93 -14.24 24.48 0.81
N VAL A 94 -15.00 24.86 -0.21
CA VAL A 94 -15.82 23.92 -1.01
C VAL A 94 -14.93 22.87 -1.68
N GLY A 95 -13.83 23.31 -2.30
CA GLY A 95 -12.85 22.40 -2.88
C GLY A 95 -12.28 21.43 -1.86
N LEU A 96 -11.95 21.90 -0.66
CA LEU A 96 -11.39 21.08 0.42
C LEU A 96 -12.40 20.05 0.94
N VAL A 97 -13.67 20.43 1.10
CA VAL A 97 -14.75 19.50 1.53
C VAL A 97 -14.99 18.41 0.48
N ILE A 98 -14.98 18.76 -0.81
CA ILE A 98 -15.19 17.80 -1.91
C ILE A 98 -13.99 16.88 -2.07
N LEU A 99 -12.76 17.40 -2.01
CA LEU A 99 -11.54 16.64 -2.24
C LEU A 99 -11.10 15.81 -1.02
N SER A 100 -11.47 16.23 0.20
CA SER A 100 -11.13 15.56 1.46
C SER A 100 -11.44 14.06 1.48
N PRO A 101 -12.67 13.57 1.16
CA PRO A 101 -12.96 12.14 1.19
C PRO A 101 -12.13 11.33 0.17
N PHE A 102 -11.79 11.94 -0.97
CA PHE A 102 -10.92 11.30 -1.97
C PHE A 102 -9.47 11.25 -1.50
N ALA A 103 -8.95 12.33 -0.94
CA ALA A 103 -7.60 12.40 -0.39
C ALA A 103 -7.39 11.38 0.75
N TYR A 104 -8.37 11.25 1.64
CA TYR A 104 -8.33 10.27 2.73
C TYR A 104 -8.37 8.82 2.22
N GLY A 105 -9.26 8.54 1.25
CA GLY A 105 -9.34 7.22 0.61
C GLY A 105 -8.04 6.83 -0.10
N LEU A 106 -7.45 7.77 -0.84
CA LEU A 106 -6.15 7.62 -1.51
C LEU A 106 -5.03 7.34 -0.50
N TYR A 107 -4.95 8.14 0.56
CA TYR A 107 -3.93 7.98 1.60
C TYR A 107 -4.03 6.61 2.28
N ALA A 108 -5.23 6.20 2.69
CA ALA A 108 -5.45 4.92 3.35
C ALA A 108 -5.10 3.72 2.45
N ARG A 109 -5.38 3.80 1.15
CA ARG A 109 -4.99 2.76 0.18
C ARG A 109 -3.48 2.72 -0.04
N HIS A 110 -2.86 3.89 -0.17
CA HIS A 110 -1.42 3.98 -0.37
C HIS A 110 -0.66 3.41 0.83
N GLU A 111 -1.12 3.68 2.04
CA GLU A 111 -0.57 3.14 3.28
C GLU A 111 -0.76 1.61 3.36
N ARG A 112 -1.93 1.07 2.97
CA ARG A 112 -2.15 -0.39 2.88
C ARG A 112 -1.20 -1.06 1.88
N ARG A 113 -0.99 -0.45 0.71
CA ARG A 113 -0.04 -0.93 -0.30
C ARG A 113 1.38 -0.92 0.24
N ALA A 114 1.80 0.20 0.84
CA ALA A 114 3.14 0.34 1.42
C ALA A 114 3.39 -0.70 2.51
N ARG A 115 2.43 -0.93 3.43
CA ARG A 115 2.51 -2.00 4.44
C ARG A 115 2.65 -3.37 3.80
N ALA A 116 1.84 -3.66 2.78
CA ALA A 116 1.88 -4.94 2.10
C ALA A 116 3.24 -5.20 1.42
N ILE A 117 3.85 -4.16 0.83
CA ILE A 117 5.20 -4.25 0.22
C ILE A 117 6.25 -4.59 1.28
N VAL A 118 6.25 -3.86 2.40
CA VAL A 118 7.23 -4.06 3.49
C VAL A 118 7.14 -5.47 4.07
N TRP A 119 5.93 -5.93 4.38
CA TRP A 119 5.71 -7.27 4.91
C TRP A 119 6.02 -8.37 3.91
N LEU A 120 5.68 -8.17 2.63
CA LEU A 120 6.01 -9.13 1.57
C LEU A 120 7.53 -9.27 1.40
N ALA A 121 8.26 -8.16 1.43
CA ALA A 121 9.72 -8.18 1.36
C ALA A 121 10.35 -8.89 2.58
N ALA A 122 9.85 -8.61 3.78
CA ALA A 122 10.34 -9.25 5.01
C ALA A 122 10.13 -10.77 5.01
N PHE A 123 8.95 -11.24 4.57
CA PHE A 123 8.66 -12.66 4.47
C PHE A 123 9.44 -13.35 3.37
N ASP A 124 9.63 -12.70 2.22
CA ASP A 124 10.42 -13.25 1.11
C ASP A 124 11.91 -13.36 1.46
N ASP A 125 12.45 -12.40 2.20
CA ASP A 125 13.83 -12.44 2.72
C ASP A 125 14.04 -13.59 3.70
N GLU A 126 13.18 -13.75 4.71
CA GLU A 126 13.31 -14.84 5.70
C GLU A 126 13.21 -16.22 5.05
N MET A 127 12.28 -16.40 4.12
CA MET A 127 12.13 -17.67 3.40
C MET A 127 13.36 -17.98 2.55
N SER A 128 13.91 -16.97 1.88
CA SER A 128 15.15 -17.11 1.11
C SER A 128 16.34 -17.46 2.01
N ARG A 129 16.46 -16.80 3.17
CA ARG A 129 17.49 -17.08 4.17
C ARG A 129 17.43 -18.53 4.67
N ARG A 130 16.24 -19.02 5.03
CA ARG A 130 16.05 -20.41 5.48
C ARG A 130 16.36 -21.44 4.41
N GLN A 131 15.97 -21.17 3.17
CA GLN A 131 16.31 -22.06 2.05
C GLN A 131 17.82 -22.14 1.83
N ASN A 132 18.52 -21.01 1.93
CA ASN A 132 19.98 -20.97 1.81
C ASN A 132 20.67 -21.72 2.95
N MET A 133 20.21 -21.56 4.20
CA MET A 133 20.72 -22.32 5.35
C MET A 133 20.53 -23.83 5.16
N ARG A 134 19.34 -24.28 4.75
CA ARG A 134 19.07 -25.71 4.47
C ARG A 134 19.95 -26.26 3.34
N LYS A 135 20.18 -25.48 2.28
CA LYS A 135 21.09 -25.88 1.19
C LYS A 135 22.51 -26.03 1.70
N GLN A 136 22.98 -25.10 2.53
CA GLN A 136 24.32 -25.13 3.10
C GLN A 136 24.53 -26.33 4.03
N GLU A 137 23.56 -26.63 4.91
CA GLU A 137 23.57 -27.85 5.74
C GLU A 137 23.61 -29.12 4.88
N SER A 138 22.80 -29.19 3.81
CA SER A 138 22.80 -30.34 2.90
C SER A 138 24.13 -30.53 2.16
N TRP A 139 24.86 -29.43 1.92
CA TRP A 139 26.15 -29.45 1.25
C TRP A 139 27.24 -29.94 2.21
N PHE A 140 27.26 -29.41 3.44
CA PHE A 140 28.15 -29.91 4.49
C PHE A 140 27.93 -31.40 4.77
N ARG A 141 26.68 -31.83 4.91
CA ARG A 141 26.34 -33.24 5.18
C ARG A 141 26.75 -34.18 4.05
N ARG A 142 26.72 -33.72 2.79
CA ARG A 142 27.22 -34.47 1.62
C ARG A 142 28.75 -34.46 1.52
N GLY A 143 29.39 -33.36 1.91
CA GLY A 143 30.84 -33.24 2.00
C GLY A 143 31.40 -34.22 3.03
N THR A 144 30.85 -34.25 4.24
CA THR A 144 31.31 -35.14 5.32
C THR A 144 31.12 -36.62 4.99
N HIS A 145 30.05 -36.98 4.27
CA HIS A 145 29.80 -38.38 3.88
C HIS A 145 30.83 -38.93 2.88
N LYS A 146 31.48 -38.06 2.08
CA LYS A 146 32.53 -38.49 1.15
C LYS A 146 33.86 -38.80 1.84
N TYR A 147 34.10 -38.28 3.04
CA TYR A 147 35.35 -38.50 3.77
C TYR A 147 35.30 -39.69 4.73
N CYS A 148 34.12 -40.23 5.06
CA CYS A 148 33.97 -41.40 5.94
C CYS A 148 33.76 -42.74 5.19
N SER A 149 33.96 -42.78 3.87
CA SER A 149 33.73 -43.98 3.03
C SER A 149 35.03 -44.53 2.42
N GLN A 150 36.20 -44.17 2.94
CA GLN A 150 37.51 -44.59 2.45
C GLN A 150 38.31 -45.50 3.41
N ASP A 151 37.68 -45.99 4.48
CA ASP A 151 38.20 -47.05 5.34
C ASP A 151 37.37 -48.33 5.14
#